data_AF-A0A9X5ULU7-F1
#
_entry.id   AF-A0A9X5ULU7-F1
#
_cell.length_a   1.000
_cell.length_b   1.000
_cell.length_c   1.000
_cell.angle_alpha   90.00
_cell.angle_beta   90.00
_cell.angle_gamma   90.00
#
_symmetry.space_group_name_H-M   'P 1'
#
loop_
_entity.id
_entity.type
_entity.pdbx_description
1 polymer ?
#
loop_
_entity_poly.entity_id
_entity_poly.type
_entity_poly.pdbx_seq_one_letter_code
_entity_poly.pdbx_strand_id
1 'polypeptide(L)'
;MDYVAVDANGEPVVSQPPVCDRPTWLRMVRELEARSTTKTTTRQPWGAHGWLLTGLIHCGTCNGRLYGHEAQHARVDGTVVRRYAYQCQANRRHGAGTCIQPSRVQAEQAETFVTGWLFAFLTDDRLAKVRAEQAARQAATPTSGLLAELDEARAERDTLIAQQDSGIYKGKMVAVLLGMIADVQERIEKLEASSTPPPLSRAFRSPPMPTLHASGRT
;
A
#
# COMPACT_ATOMS: atom_id res chain seq x y z
N MET A 1 9.03 -24.80 1.60
CA MET A 1 8.57 -24.86 0.19
C MET A 1 9.63 -25.72 -0.49
N ASP A 2 9.49 -27.04 -0.38
CA ASP A 2 10.63 -27.97 -0.49
C ASP A 2 10.58 -28.81 -1.77
N TYR A 3 9.95 -28.28 -2.83
CA TYR A 3 9.65 -29.03 -4.06
C TYR A 3 10.19 -28.38 -5.34
N VAL A 4 11.36 -27.73 -5.27
CA VAL A 4 12.04 -27.25 -6.48
C VAL A 4 13.18 -28.20 -6.80
N ALA A 5 13.07 -28.92 -7.92
CA ALA A 5 14.17 -29.74 -8.42
C ALA A 5 15.33 -28.82 -8.80
N VAL A 6 16.52 -29.10 -8.28
CA VAL A 6 17.75 -28.35 -8.55
C VAL A 6 18.73 -29.23 -9.33
N ASP A 7 19.59 -28.60 -10.12
CA ASP A 7 20.65 -29.26 -10.87
C ASP A 7 21.89 -29.54 -9.99
N ALA A 8 22.95 -30.06 -10.60
CA ALA A 8 24.20 -30.38 -9.91
C ALA A 8 24.92 -29.15 -9.31
N ASN A 9 24.55 -27.94 -9.73
CA ASN A 9 25.09 -26.67 -9.25
C ASN A 9 24.18 -25.98 -8.21
N GLY A 10 23.03 -26.60 -7.90
CA GLY A 10 22.04 -26.04 -6.97
C GLY A 10 21.08 -25.03 -7.63
N GLU A 11 21.07 -24.91 -8.95
CA GLU A 11 20.16 -24.02 -9.67
C GLU A 11 18.83 -24.74 -10.00
N PRO A 12 17.67 -24.06 -9.94
CA PRO A 12 16.39 -24.66 -10.28
C PRO A 12 16.36 -25.22 -11.71
N VAL A 13 15.99 -26.49 -11.87
CA VAL A 13 15.80 -27.12 -13.19
C VAL A 13 14.50 -26.60 -13.81
N VAL A 14 14.63 -25.72 -14.80
CA VAL A 14 13.50 -25.17 -15.55
C VAL A 14 13.22 -26.06 -16.76
N SER A 15 12.25 -26.97 -16.65
CA SER A 15 11.91 -27.93 -17.71
C SER A 15 11.04 -27.35 -18.84
N GLN A 16 10.45 -26.16 -18.65
CA GLN A 16 9.57 -25.51 -19.62
C GLN A 16 9.87 -24.02 -19.75
N PRO A 17 9.62 -23.42 -20.93
CA PRO A 17 9.73 -21.98 -21.11
C PRO A 17 8.89 -21.24 -20.07
N PRO A 18 9.43 -20.20 -19.41
CA PRO A 18 8.69 -19.46 -18.41
C PRO A 18 7.45 -18.81 -19.02
N VAL A 19 6.30 -19.02 -18.39
CA VAL A 19 4.98 -18.52 -18.84
C VAL A 19 4.91 -16.98 -18.82
N CYS A 20 5.75 -16.33 -18.02
CA CYS A 20 5.86 -14.87 -17.95
C CYS A 20 7.31 -14.43 -17.79
N ASP A 21 7.63 -13.23 -18.28
CA ASP A 21 8.96 -12.65 -18.12
C ASP A 21 9.23 -12.26 -16.66
N ARG A 22 10.51 -12.32 -16.27
CA ARG A 22 10.95 -12.06 -14.90
C ARG A 22 10.55 -10.66 -14.38
N PRO A 23 10.65 -9.57 -15.16
CA PRO A 23 10.13 -8.26 -14.74
C PRO A 23 8.62 -8.26 -14.42
N THR A 24 7.80 -8.90 -15.26
CA THR A 24 6.35 -9.02 -15.03
C THR A 24 6.04 -9.86 -13.80
N TRP A 25 6.76 -10.97 -13.60
CA TRP A 25 6.65 -11.78 -12.39
C TRP A 25 6.99 -10.99 -11.12
N LEU A 26 8.10 -10.24 -11.12
CA LEU A 26 8.53 -9.44 -9.96
C LEU A 26 7.54 -8.31 -9.64
N ARG A 27 6.93 -7.68 -10.65
CA ARG A 27 5.85 -6.70 -10.46
C ARG A 27 4.64 -7.35 -9.78
N MET A 28 4.22 -8.53 -10.24
CA MET A 28 3.12 -9.27 -9.63
C MET A 28 3.42 -9.67 -8.18
N VAL A 29 4.61 -10.21 -7.90
CA VAL A 29 5.03 -10.58 -6.53
C VAL A 29 5.01 -9.35 -5.63
N ARG A 30 5.55 -8.22 -6.07
CA ARG A 30 5.51 -6.96 -5.31
C ARG A 30 4.08 -6.51 -4.99
N GLU A 31 3.17 -6.59 -5.96
CA GLU A 31 1.75 -6.28 -5.73
C GLU A 31 1.08 -7.25 -4.76
N LEU A 32 1.39 -8.55 -4.85
CA LEU A 32 0.89 -9.56 -3.93
C LEU A 32 1.46 -9.38 -2.51
N GLU A 33 2.73 -9.00 -2.38
CA GLU A 33 3.38 -8.69 -1.10
C GLU A 33 2.85 -7.40 -0.48
N ALA A 34 2.62 -6.36 -1.30
CA ALA A 34 1.95 -5.15 -0.86
C ALA A 34 0.53 -5.45 -0.35
N ARG A 35 -0.20 -6.37 -1.01
CA ARG A 35 -1.50 -6.85 -0.54
C ARG A 35 -1.42 -7.78 0.66
N SER A 36 -0.35 -8.57 0.81
CA SER A 36 -0.18 -9.53 1.91
C SER A 36 0.25 -8.86 3.23
N THR A 37 1.07 -7.81 3.12
CA THR A 37 1.41 -6.90 4.23
C THR A 37 0.24 -6.00 4.61
N THR A 38 -0.63 -5.69 3.64
CA THR A 38 -1.96 -5.14 3.88
C THR A 38 -2.92 -6.25 4.31
N LYS A 39 -2.67 -6.83 5.49
CA LYS A 39 -3.48 -7.88 6.14
C LYS A 39 -4.95 -7.48 6.40
N THR A 40 -5.44 -6.35 5.87
CA THR A 40 -6.72 -5.73 6.25
C THR A 40 -7.44 -4.93 5.15
N THR A 41 -7.13 -5.09 3.86
CA THR A 41 -7.83 -4.29 2.81
C THR A 41 -7.86 -5.11 1.52
N THR A 42 -8.87 -5.89 1.16
CA THR A 42 -10.31 -5.62 1.13
C THR A 42 -11.00 -6.96 1.35
N ARG A 43 -11.44 -7.25 2.58
CA ARG A 43 -12.43 -8.32 2.74
C ARG A 43 -13.64 -7.86 1.94
N GLN A 44 -13.98 -8.59 0.87
CA GLN A 44 -15.31 -8.56 0.26
C GLN A 44 -16.34 -8.39 1.38
N PRO A 45 -17.33 -7.48 1.23
CA PRO A 45 -18.28 -7.20 2.29
C PRO A 45 -18.93 -8.53 2.68
N TRP A 46 -18.55 -9.06 3.85
CA TRP A 46 -19.24 -10.19 4.44
C TRP A 46 -20.58 -9.65 4.89
N GLY A 47 -21.58 -9.78 4.02
CA GLY A 47 -22.94 -9.29 4.20
C GLY A 47 -23.30 -8.08 3.34
N ALA A 48 -24.54 -7.63 3.47
CA ALA A 48 -25.11 -6.55 2.67
C ALA A 48 -24.53 -5.14 2.99
N HIS A 49 -23.74 -5.00 4.05
CA HIS A 49 -23.16 -3.73 4.49
C HIS A 49 -21.64 -3.78 4.44
N GLY A 50 -21.02 -2.81 3.74
CA GLY A 50 -19.59 -2.58 3.76
C GLY A 50 -19.16 -1.95 5.10
N TRP A 51 -18.35 -2.67 5.87
CA TRP A 51 -17.88 -2.24 7.18
C TRP A 51 -16.61 -1.38 7.09
N LEU A 52 -16.76 -0.08 6.80
CA LEU A 52 -15.68 0.85 6.48
C LEU A 52 -14.57 0.92 7.55
N LEU A 53 -14.93 0.83 8.83
CA LEU A 53 -14.03 1.06 9.95
C LEU A 53 -13.44 -0.23 10.54
N THR A 54 -13.68 -1.38 9.90
CA THR A 54 -13.17 -2.67 10.41
C THR A 54 -11.65 -2.64 10.54
N GLY A 55 -11.15 -2.89 11.76
CA GLY A 55 -9.72 -2.90 12.05
C GLY A 55 -9.11 -1.52 12.33
N LEU A 56 -9.87 -0.43 12.20
CA LEU A 56 -9.43 0.92 12.55
C LEU A 56 -9.92 1.35 13.94
N ILE A 57 -11.13 0.94 14.31
CA ILE A 57 -11.74 1.32 15.59
C ILE A 57 -11.43 0.34 16.74
N HIS A 58 -11.15 0.92 17.91
CA HIS A 58 -10.74 0.22 19.11
C HIS A 58 -11.63 0.59 20.29
N CYS A 59 -11.76 -0.34 21.24
CA CYS A 59 -12.57 -0.18 22.43
C CYS A 59 -11.86 0.78 23.40
N GLY A 60 -12.53 1.84 23.83
CA GLY A 60 -11.96 2.77 24.82
C GLY A 60 -11.70 2.15 26.20
N THR A 61 -12.27 0.99 26.51
CA THR A 61 -12.08 0.30 27.80
C THR A 61 -10.99 -0.77 27.73
N CYS A 62 -11.11 -1.74 26.83
CA CYS A 62 -10.18 -2.89 26.76
C CYS A 62 -9.13 -2.78 25.66
N ASN A 63 -9.15 -1.69 24.88
CA ASN A 63 -8.33 -1.48 23.69
C ASN A 63 -8.43 -2.59 22.61
N GLY A 64 -9.37 -3.53 22.76
CA GLY A 64 -9.65 -4.56 21.76
C GLY A 64 -10.31 -3.97 20.52
N ARG A 65 -10.16 -4.65 19.38
CA ARG A 65 -10.78 -4.24 18.11
C ARG A 65 -12.30 -4.32 18.17
N LEU A 66 -12.96 -3.36 17.52
CA LEU A 66 -14.38 -3.43 17.24
C LEU A 66 -14.62 -4.05 15.85
N TYR A 67 -15.63 -4.89 15.75
CA TYR A 67 -16.02 -5.59 14.52
C TYR A 67 -17.47 -5.30 14.16
N GLY A 68 -17.77 -5.35 12.86
CA GLY A 68 -19.14 -5.23 12.35
C GLY A 68 -20.05 -6.31 12.93
N HIS A 69 -21.24 -5.88 13.35
CA HIS A 69 -22.30 -6.70 13.91
C HIS A 69 -23.64 -6.25 13.31
N GLU A 70 -24.30 -7.16 12.58
CA GLU A 70 -25.67 -6.99 12.09
C GLU A 70 -26.66 -7.61 13.09
N ALA A 71 -27.71 -6.87 13.44
CA ALA A 71 -28.85 -7.37 14.19
C ALA A 71 -30.13 -7.18 13.38
N GLN A 72 -31.01 -8.17 13.37
CA GLN A 72 -32.31 -8.09 12.72
C GLN A 72 -33.40 -8.10 13.78
N HIS A 73 -34.36 -7.19 13.65
CA HIS A 73 -35.49 -7.06 14.56
C HIS A 73 -36.78 -7.03 13.74
N ALA A 74 -37.67 -7.99 13.98
CA ALA A 74 -39.03 -7.94 13.47
C ALA A 74 -39.83 -6.90 14.27
N ARG A 75 -40.54 -6.02 13.57
CA ARG A 75 -41.51 -5.11 14.16
C ARG A 75 -42.88 -5.79 14.27
N VAL A 76 -43.76 -5.16 15.06
CA VAL A 76 -45.14 -5.63 15.29
C VAL A 76 -45.95 -5.69 13.99
N ASP A 77 -45.60 -4.87 13.00
CA ASP A 77 -46.21 -4.83 11.66
C ASP A 77 -45.66 -5.90 10.70
N GLY A 78 -44.79 -6.80 11.17
CA GLY A 78 -44.15 -7.84 10.36
C GLY A 78 -42.96 -7.34 9.53
N THR A 79 -42.62 -6.04 9.58
CA THR A 79 -41.45 -5.51 8.87
C THR A 79 -40.15 -5.88 9.59
N VAL A 80 -39.10 -6.26 8.84
CA VAL A 80 -37.79 -6.60 9.39
C VAL A 80 -36.86 -5.41 9.29
N VAL A 81 -36.39 -4.91 10.44
CA VAL A 81 -35.41 -3.83 10.52
C VAL A 81 -34.03 -4.40 10.79
N ARG A 82 -33.08 -4.07 9.90
CA ARG A 82 -31.65 -4.37 10.10
C ARG A 82 -30.98 -3.20 10.81
N ARG A 83 -30.17 -3.51 11.82
CA ARG A 83 -29.34 -2.55 12.55
C ARG A 83 -27.88 -2.95 12.46
N TYR A 84 -27.05 -1.99 12.13
CA TYR A 84 -25.63 -2.17 11.94
C TYR A 84 -24.85 -1.45 13.04
N ALA A 85 -23.93 -2.16 13.68
CA ALA A 85 -23.13 -1.62 14.75
C ALA A 85 -21.75 -2.23 14.78
N TYR A 86 -20.79 -1.47 15.26
CA TYR A 86 -19.47 -1.96 15.62
C TYR A 86 -19.47 -2.40 17.08
N GLN A 87 -19.15 -3.65 17.35
CA GLN A 87 -19.13 -4.23 18.70
C GLN A 87 -17.73 -4.70 19.08
N CYS A 88 -17.33 -4.46 20.32
CA CYS A 88 -16.06 -4.91 20.86
C CYS A 88 -15.94 -6.45 20.82
N GLN A 89 -14.81 -6.94 20.29
CA GLN A 89 -14.55 -8.38 20.18
C GLN A 89 -14.50 -9.09 21.53
N ALA A 90 -14.00 -8.42 22.58
CA ALA A 90 -13.92 -8.99 23.92
C ALA A 90 -15.32 -9.25 24.50
N ASN A 91 -16.23 -8.27 24.41
CA ASN A 91 -17.62 -8.45 24.82
C ASN A 91 -18.34 -9.53 23.99
N ARG A 92 -18.02 -9.65 22.69
CA ARG A 92 -18.60 -10.71 21.85
C ARG A 92 -18.13 -12.12 22.27
N ARG A 93 -16.86 -12.26 22.65
CA ARG A 93 -16.27 -13.58 23.01
C ARG A 93 -16.55 -14.00 24.44
N HIS A 94 -16.51 -13.05 25.37
CA HIS A 94 -16.54 -13.33 26.81
C HIS A 94 -17.85 -12.88 27.48
N GLY A 95 -18.78 -12.30 26.72
CA GLY A 95 -20.12 -11.94 27.19
C GLY A 95 -20.29 -10.46 27.55
N ALA A 96 -21.54 -10.10 27.85
CA ALA A 96 -21.86 -8.76 28.33
C ALA A 96 -21.21 -8.54 29.71
N GLY A 97 -20.50 -7.42 29.88
CA GLY A 97 -19.81 -7.07 31.13
C GLY A 97 -18.28 -7.21 31.11
N THR A 98 -17.68 -7.79 30.05
CA THR A 98 -16.21 -7.84 29.91
C THR A 98 -15.58 -6.46 29.80
N CYS A 99 -16.28 -5.51 29.18
CA CYS A 99 -15.94 -4.08 29.20
C CYS A 99 -16.95 -3.35 30.09
N ILE A 100 -16.45 -2.45 30.93
CA ILE A 100 -17.23 -1.61 31.87
C ILE A 100 -18.37 -0.86 31.17
N GLN A 101 -18.13 -0.40 29.94
CA GLN A 101 -19.12 0.23 29.08
C GLN A 101 -19.53 -0.73 27.95
N PRO A 102 -20.82 -0.76 27.56
CA PRO A 102 -21.26 -1.47 26.37
C PRO A 102 -20.55 -0.85 25.15
N SER A 103 -19.45 -1.48 24.75
CA SER A 103 -18.58 -1.00 23.70
C SER A 103 -19.16 -1.36 22.34
N ARG A 104 -20.31 -0.73 22.05
CA ARG A 104 -21.08 -0.88 20.82
C ARG A 104 -21.39 0.52 20.28
N VAL A 105 -21.01 0.77 19.03
CA VAL A 105 -21.22 2.04 18.34
C VAL A 105 -22.06 1.78 17.10
N GLN A 106 -23.04 2.63 16.79
CA GLN A 106 -23.82 2.49 15.56
C GLN A 106 -22.91 2.73 14.33
N ALA A 107 -23.01 1.86 13.33
CA ALA A 107 -22.09 1.89 12.19
C ALA A 107 -22.24 3.18 11.38
N GLU A 108 -23.48 3.52 11.02
CA GLU A 108 -23.79 4.74 10.26
C GLU A 108 -23.23 6.00 10.93
N GLN A 109 -23.50 6.19 12.23
CA GLN A 109 -23.02 7.37 12.96
C GLN A 109 -21.50 7.44 13.02
N ALA A 110 -20.83 6.30 13.27
CA ALA A 110 -19.37 6.26 13.32
C ALA A 110 -18.75 6.53 11.95
N GLU A 111 -19.31 5.94 10.90
CA GLU A 111 -18.82 6.09 9.53
C GLU A 111 -19.03 7.51 9.01
N THR A 112 -20.21 8.09 9.21
CA THR A 112 -20.50 9.48 8.85
C THR A 112 -19.58 10.45 9.61
N PHE A 113 -19.33 10.20 10.89
CA PHE A 113 -18.39 11.02 11.67
C PHE A 113 -16.97 10.96 11.11
N VAL A 114 -16.43 9.74 10.91
CA VAL A 114 -15.04 9.57 10.44
C VAL A 114 -14.86 10.10 9.02
N THR A 115 -15.82 9.83 8.13
CA THR A 115 -15.77 10.35 6.75
C THR A 115 -15.90 11.87 6.74
N GLY A 116 -16.82 12.45 7.51
CA GLY A 116 -16.96 13.90 7.64
C GLY A 116 -15.69 14.57 8.17
N TRP A 117 -15.10 14.01 9.23
CA TRP A 117 -13.81 14.48 9.76
C TRP A 117 -12.68 14.35 8.74
N LEU A 118 -12.60 13.22 8.03
CA LEU A 118 -11.57 12.99 7.00
C LEU A 118 -11.70 14.02 5.87
N PHE A 119 -12.91 14.25 5.36
CA PHE A 119 -13.12 15.23 4.32
C PHE A 119 -12.80 16.64 4.81
N ALA A 120 -13.26 17.03 6.00
CA ALA A 120 -12.91 18.33 6.59
C ALA A 120 -11.39 18.50 6.74
N PHE A 121 -10.68 17.45 7.17
CA PHE A 121 -9.23 17.44 7.28
C PHE A 121 -8.53 17.57 5.92
N LEU A 122 -9.06 16.92 4.88
CA LEU A 122 -8.50 16.97 3.53
C LEU A 122 -8.83 18.28 2.80
N THR A 123 -9.92 18.94 3.16
CA THR A 123 -10.32 20.24 2.58
C THR A 123 -9.77 21.43 3.35
N ASP A 124 -9.09 21.21 4.48
CA ASP A 124 -8.40 22.26 5.23
C ASP A 124 -7.30 22.89 4.34
N ASP A 125 -7.18 24.22 4.34
CA ASP A 125 -6.20 25.01 3.57
C ASP A 125 -4.75 24.50 3.78
N ARG A 126 -4.52 23.80 4.88
CA ARG A 126 -3.28 23.07 5.16
C ARG A 126 -2.92 22.04 4.09
N LEU A 127 -3.87 21.30 3.53
CA LEU A 127 -3.57 20.32 2.48
C LEU A 127 -3.19 20.99 1.17
N ALA A 128 -3.84 22.12 0.86
CA ALA A 128 -3.47 22.98 -0.27
C ALA A 128 -2.05 23.53 -0.09
N LYS A 129 -1.71 24.00 1.12
CA LYS A 129 -0.37 24.46 1.47
C LYS A 129 0.68 23.36 1.38
N VAL A 130 0.42 22.17 1.91
CA VAL A 130 1.34 21.01 1.82
C VAL A 130 1.54 20.57 0.37
N ARG A 131 0.48 20.58 -0.46
CA ARG A 131 0.61 20.29 -1.90
C ARG A 131 1.42 21.36 -2.62
N ALA A 132 1.22 22.64 -2.30
CA ALA A 132 2.01 23.72 -2.86
C ALA A 132 3.48 23.63 -2.44
N GLU A 133 3.77 23.30 -1.18
CA GLU A 133 5.12 23.08 -0.67
C GLU A 133 5.78 21.85 -1.31
N GLN A 134 5.04 20.76 -1.52
CA GLN A 134 5.54 19.58 -2.24
C GLN A 134 5.82 19.88 -3.71
N ALA A 135 4.91 20.57 -4.40
CA ALA A 135 5.10 20.99 -5.78
C ALA A 135 6.31 21.92 -5.91
N ALA A 136 6.49 22.87 -4.98
CA ALA A 136 7.66 23.74 -4.94
C ALA A 136 8.95 22.96 -4.67
N ARG A 137 8.95 21.99 -3.76
CA ARG A 137 10.11 21.11 -3.52
C ARG A 137 10.44 20.24 -4.72
N GLN A 138 9.44 19.68 -5.40
CA GLN A 138 9.63 18.91 -6.62
C GLN A 138 10.18 19.78 -7.76
N ALA A 139 9.65 21.00 -7.93
CA ALA A 139 10.15 21.96 -8.91
C ALA A 139 11.57 22.46 -8.58
N ALA A 140 11.93 22.56 -7.29
CA ALA A 140 13.26 22.95 -6.83
C ALA A 140 14.27 21.79 -6.79
N THR A 141 13.82 20.54 -6.99
CA THR A 141 14.72 19.38 -7.05
C THR A 141 15.23 19.27 -8.49
N PRO A 142 16.55 19.13 -8.74
CA PRO A 142 17.13 19.03 -10.08
C PRO A 142 16.86 17.67 -10.74
N THR A 143 15.68 17.09 -10.52
CA THR A 143 15.23 15.81 -11.07
C THR A 143 15.19 15.86 -12.59
N SER A 144 14.94 17.02 -13.19
CA SER A 144 14.99 17.19 -14.64
C SER A 144 16.40 16.98 -15.22
N GLY A 145 17.45 17.37 -14.50
CA GLY A 145 18.84 17.13 -14.90
C GLY A 145 19.21 15.65 -14.77
N LEU A 146 18.86 15.04 -13.62
CA LEU A 146 19.11 13.61 -13.37
C LEU A 146 18.35 12.69 -14.34
N LEU A 147 17.12 13.05 -14.73
CA LEU A 147 16.34 12.29 -15.72
C LEU A 147 16.95 12.41 -17.13
N ALA A 148 17.41 13.60 -17.51
CA ALA A 148 18.11 13.79 -18.78
C ALA A 148 19.42 12.99 -18.85
N GLU A 149 20.22 13.01 -17.78
CA GLU A 149 21.46 12.20 -17.67
C GLU A 149 21.18 10.70 -17.75
N LEU A 150 20.06 10.26 -17.16
CA LEU A 150 19.63 8.85 -17.18
C LEU A 150 19.15 8.41 -18.56
N ASP A 151 18.42 9.27 -19.28
CA ASP A 151 18.00 9.01 -20.66
C ASP A 151 19.20 8.95 -21.61
N GLU A 152 20.18 9.85 -21.44
CA GLU A 152 21.43 9.84 -22.21
C GLU A 152 22.25 8.57 -21.96
N ALA A 153 22.38 8.14 -20.70
CA ALA A 153 23.06 6.89 -20.36
C ALA A 153 22.36 5.65 -20.95
N ARG A 154 21.03 5.63 -21.01
CA ARG A 154 20.27 4.55 -21.65
C ARG A 154 20.49 4.54 -23.17
N ALA A 155 20.49 5.70 -23.81
CA ALA A 155 20.76 5.83 -25.24
C ALA A 155 22.19 5.36 -25.61
N GLU A 156 23.18 5.66 -24.77
CA GLU A 156 24.55 5.18 -24.93
C GLU A 156 24.62 3.64 -24.85
N ARG A 157 23.99 3.03 -23.83
CA ARG A 157 23.91 1.57 -23.69
C ARG A 157 23.27 0.93 -24.92
N ASP A 158 22.14 1.46 -25.38
CA ASP A 158 21.41 0.89 -26.52
C ASP A 158 22.23 0.96 -27.81
N THR A 159 23.03 2.02 -27.97
CA THR A 159 23.99 2.15 -29.06
C THR A 159 25.10 1.09 -28.98
N LEU A 160 25.66 0.87 -27.78
CA LEU A 160 26.71 -0.14 -27.57
C LEU A 160 26.19 -1.58 -27.78
N ILE A 161 24.95 -1.87 -27.37
CA ILE A 161 24.30 -3.16 -27.63
C ILE A 161 24.07 -3.35 -29.14
N ALA A 162 23.59 -2.33 -29.85
CA ALA A 162 23.43 -2.41 -31.30
C ALA A 162 24.78 -2.64 -32.03
N GLN A 163 25.87 -2.06 -31.51
CA GLN A 163 27.22 -2.29 -32.03
C GLN A 163 27.72 -3.73 -31.77
N GLN A 164 27.28 -4.38 -30.70
CA GLN A 164 27.56 -5.79 -30.44
C GLN A 164 27.00 -6.69 -31.54
N ASP A 165 25.76 -6.42 -31.96
CA ASP A 165 25.05 -7.21 -32.99
C ASP A 165 25.55 -6.92 -34.41
N SER A 166 26.24 -5.79 -34.63
CA SER A 166 26.75 -5.37 -35.94
C SER A 166 27.95 -6.19 -36.46
N GLY A 167 28.56 -7.03 -35.61
CA GLY A 167 29.73 -7.84 -35.97
C GLY A 167 31.04 -7.04 -36.17
N ILE A 168 31.03 -5.73 -35.90
CA ILE A 168 32.18 -4.82 -35.96
C ILE A 168 33.22 -5.17 -34.87
N TYR A 169 32.76 -5.63 -33.71
CA TYR A 169 33.62 -6.02 -32.59
C TYR A 169 33.91 -7.52 -32.64
N LYS A 170 35.20 -7.90 -32.81
CA LYS A 170 35.66 -9.30 -32.84
C LYS A 170 36.83 -9.54 -31.88
N GLY A 171 36.89 -10.75 -31.32
CA GLY A 171 37.99 -11.18 -30.45
C GLY A 171 38.16 -10.29 -29.22
N LYS A 172 39.39 -9.83 -28.94
CA LYS A 172 39.69 -8.98 -27.76
C LYS A 172 38.89 -7.68 -27.71
N MET A 173 38.42 -7.17 -28.85
CA MET A 173 37.57 -5.97 -28.89
C MET A 173 36.17 -6.20 -28.31
N VAL A 174 35.67 -7.43 -28.30
CA VAL A 174 34.39 -7.77 -27.65
C VAL A 174 34.47 -7.59 -26.14
N ALA A 175 35.61 -7.93 -25.53
CA ALA A 175 35.82 -7.73 -24.09
C ALA A 175 35.82 -6.23 -23.72
N VAL A 176 36.34 -5.37 -24.60
CA VAL A 176 36.30 -3.91 -24.42
C VAL A 176 34.87 -3.38 -24.49
N LEU A 177 34.08 -3.84 -25.47
CA LEU A 177 32.67 -3.45 -25.61
C LEU A 177 31.83 -3.89 -24.39
N LEU A 178 32.04 -5.12 -23.91
CA LEU A 178 31.36 -5.62 -22.70
C LEU A 178 31.74 -4.81 -21.45
N GLY A 179 32.99 -4.37 -21.35
CA GLY A 179 33.43 -3.46 -20.28
C GLY A 179 32.73 -2.10 -20.33
N MET A 180 32.62 -1.50 -21.52
CA MET A 180 31.90 -0.24 -21.70
C MET A 180 30.41 -0.36 -21.37
N ILE A 181 29.78 -1.48 -21.74
CA ILE A 181 28.36 -1.75 -21.38
C ILE A 181 28.21 -1.86 -19.86
N ALA A 182 29.13 -2.54 -19.18
CA ALA A 182 29.10 -2.68 -17.73
C ALA A 182 29.26 -1.33 -17.01
N ASP A 183 30.18 -0.48 -17.46
CA ASP A 183 30.39 0.86 -16.89
C ASP A 183 29.14 1.75 -17.07
N VAL A 184 28.49 1.70 -18.25
CA VAL A 184 27.25 2.44 -18.50
C VAL A 184 26.09 1.90 -17.65
N GLN A 185 26.02 0.58 -17.44
CA GLN A 185 25.03 -0.02 -16.55
C GLN A 185 25.21 0.43 -15.10
N GLU A 186 26.43 0.46 -14.57
CA GLU A 186 26.72 0.97 -13.22
C GLU A 186 26.30 2.45 -13.07
N ARG A 187 26.54 3.26 -14.12
CA ARG A 187 26.11 4.67 -14.14
C ARG A 187 24.59 4.80 -14.11
N ILE A 188 23.86 3.97 -14.85
CA ILE A 188 22.38 3.95 -14.83
C ILE A 188 21.86 3.59 -13.44
N GLU A 189 22.39 2.53 -12.83
CA GLU A 189 21.97 2.09 -11.49
C GLU A 189 22.15 3.19 -10.43
N LYS A 190 23.28 3.92 -10.50
CA LYS A 190 23.56 5.04 -9.60
C LYS A 190 22.59 6.22 -9.78
N LEU A 191 22.22 6.53 -11.03
CA LEU A 191 21.25 7.58 -11.35
C LEU A 191 19.82 7.19 -10.95
N GLU A 192 19.44 5.92 -11.12
CA GLU A 192 18.14 5.37 -10.68
C GLU A 192 17.99 5.40 -9.15
N ALA A 193 19.05 5.07 -8.41
CA ALA A 193 19.08 5.19 -6.96
C ALA A 193 18.95 6.65 -6.48
N SER A 194 19.53 7.60 -7.22
CA SER A 194 19.53 9.03 -6.87
C SER A 194 18.24 9.77 -7.25
N SER A 195 17.49 9.24 -8.22
CA SER A 195 16.21 9.80 -8.70
C SER A 195 14.99 9.26 -7.95
N THR A 196 15.14 8.17 -7.19
CA THR A 196 14.06 7.62 -6.36
C THR A 196 13.93 8.44 -5.07
N PRO A 197 12.82 9.17 -4.85
CA PRO A 197 12.65 9.90 -3.60
C PRO A 197 12.58 8.91 -2.42
N PRO A 198 13.21 9.23 -1.27
CA PRO A 198 13.12 8.38 -0.09
C PRO A 198 11.64 8.19 0.31
N PRO A 199 11.27 7.02 0.86
CA PRO A 199 9.91 6.81 1.34
C PRO A 199 9.56 7.88 2.35
N LEU A 200 8.38 8.50 2.20
CA LEU A 200 7.88 9.54 3.11
C LEU A 200 8.03 9.04 4.56
N SER A 201 8.97 9.63 5.30
CA SER A 201 9.14 9.30 6.70
C SER A 201 7.87 9.70 7.45
N ARG A 202 7.47 8.82 8.37
CA ARG A 202 6.28 8.90 9.23
C ARG A 202 6.36 10.10 10.19
N ALA A 203 6.33 11.31 9.68
CA ALA A 203 6.22 12.53 10.48
C ALA A 203 4.87 13.23 10.24
N PHE A 204 3.81 12.45 10.00
CA PHE A 204 2.45 12.95 10.18
C PHE A 204 2.13 12.86 11.67
N ARG A 205 2.43 13.93 12.42
CA ARG A 205 1.86 14.09 13.76
C ARG A 205 0.37 14.35 13.57
N SER A 206 -0.45 13.35 13.85
CA SER A 206 -1.90 13.49 13.87
C SER A 206 -2.28 14.64 14.82
N PRO A 207 -3.13 15.60 14.41
CA PRO A 207 -3.73 16.51 15.37
C PRO A 207 -4.59 15.71 16.38
N PRO A 208 -4.79 16.23 17.60
CA PRO A 208 -5.66 15.58 18.58
C PRO A 208 -7.07 15.40 18.00
N MET A 209 -7.58 14.17 18.06
CA MET A 209 -8.96 13.84 17.70
C MET A 209 -9.93 14.65 18.57
N PRO A 210 -10.97 15.29 17.99
CA PRO A 210 -12.04 15.87 18.78
C PRO A 210 -12.80 14.75 19.50
N THR A 211 -12.97 14.88 20.81
CA THR A 211 -13.70 13.92 21.65
C THR A 211 -15.19 14.01 21.35
N LEU A 212 -15.80 12.90 20.92
CA LEU A 212 -17.25 12.75 20.86
C LEU A 212 -17.80 12.75 22.29
N HIS A 213 -18.41 13.86 22.70
CA HIS A 213 -19.26 13.86 23.89
C HIS A 213 -20.50 13.02 23.59
N ALA A 214 -20.64 11.91 24.31
CA ALA A 214 -21.86 11.11 24.28
C ALA A 214 -23.02 12.00 24.76
N SER A 215 -23.93 12.35 23.85
CA SER A 215 -25.19 12.97 24.22
C SER A 215 -25.98 11.97 25.08
N GLY A 216 -25.98 12.20 26.39
CA GLY A 216 -26.87 11.51 27.32
C GLY A 216 -28.30 11.78 26.90
N ARG A 217 -29.06 10.71 26.69
CA ARG A 217 -30.51 10.77 26.48
C ARG A 217 -31.16 10.34 27.80
N THR A 218 -31.81 11.30 28.46
CA THR A 218 -32.88 11.08 29.44
C THR A 218 -34.02 10.28 28.83
#